data_AF-A0AAV5JIZ0-F1
#
_entry.id   AF-A0AAV5JIZ0-F1
#
_cell.length_a   1.000
_cell.length_b   1.000
_cell.length_c   1.000
_cell.angle_alpha   90.00
_cell.angle_beta   90.00
_cell.angle_gamma   90.00
#
_symmetry.space_group_name_H-M   'P 1'
#
loop_
_entity.id
_entity.type
_entity.pdbx_description
1 polymer ?
#
loop_
_entity_poly.entity_id
_entity_poly.type
_entity_poly.pdbx_seq_one_letter_code
_entity_poly.pdbx_strand_id
1 'polypeptide(L)'
;MEHDCIKYARACHKCEIYVDHFNASPSLLHNISAPWPFSMRGIDVIGAINPKASNGHQFILVAIDYFTKWVEATSYASVTKKVVTRFIKKEIICRYGQPKAIIMNNASNLNNDMMIALFKQFKIKHLNSSPYRPKMNGAVEATNKNIKKILAKMVVTYKDWHEMLPYALHAYRTSIRTSTGATPYSLVYGMEAVLPIKLEIPSMRILFKLGIDVEDLIKKRIDYPNLLDEKRLVALCHGQCYQ
;
A
#
# COMPACT_ATOMS: atom_id res chain seq x y z
N MET A 1 30.23 43.17 -0.97
CA MET A 1 29.78 42.62 -2.27
C MET A 1 28.95 41.36 -2.07
N GLU A 2 29.52 40.20 -1.69
CA GLU A 2 28.75 38.97 -1.47
C GLU A 2 27.64 39.14 -0.41
N HIS A 3 27.97 39.78 0.71
CA HIS A 3 27.03 40.06 1.79
C HIS A 3 25.84 40.96 1.36
N ASP A 4 26.08 41.89 0.44
CA ASP A 4 25.04 42.80 -0.07
C ASP A 4 24.14 42.09 -1.07
N CYS A 5 24.71 41.21 -1.90
CA CYS A 5 23.96 40.31 -2.77
C CYS A 5 23.05 39.36 -1.96
N ILE A 6 23.54 38.81 -0.85
CA ILE A 6 22.74 37.96 0.06
C ILE A 6 21.61 38.76 0.71
N LYS A 7 21.89 39.97 1.21
CA LYS A 7 20.85 40.84 1.79
C LYS A 7 19.77 41.20 0.78
N TYR A 8 20.17 41.55 -0.44
CA TYR A 8 19.23 41.87 -1.52
C TYR A 8 18.36 40.67 -1.90
N ALA A 9 18.97 39.49 -2.04
CA ALA A 9 18.24 38.25 -2.36
C ALA A 9 17.23 37.87 -1.26
N ARG A 10 17.58 38.06 0.02
CA ARG A 10 16.68 37.81 1.16
C ARG A 10 15.53 38.81 1.28
N ALA A 11 15.71 40.06 0.86
CA ALA A 11 14.65 41.07 0.88
C ALA A 11 13.76 41.06 -0.38
N CYS A 12 14.13 40.28 -1.39
CA CYS A 12 13.39 40.22 -2.65
C CYS A 12 12.17 39.29 -2.53
N HIS A 13 10.98 39.87 -2.51
CA HIS A 13 9.71 39.14 -2.44
C HIS A 13 9.53 38.09 -3.54
N LYS A 14 9.96 38.38 -4.78
CA LYS A 14 9.92 37.39 -5.87
C LYS A 14 10.86 36.21 -5.58
N CYS A 15 12.06 36.47 -5.07
CA CYS A 15 12.98 35.39 -4.71
C CYS A 15 12.45 34.57 -3.53
N GLU A 16 11.80 35.19 -2.54
CA GLU A 16 11.16 34.46 -1.43
C GLU A 16 10.00 33.55 -1.89
N ILE A 17 9.16 34.02 -2.82
CA ILE A 17 8.01 33.23 -3.32
C ILE A 17 8.46 32.01 -4.11
N TYR A 18 9.54 32.12 -4.89
CA TYR A 18 10.00 31.08 -5.81
C TYR A 18 11.21 30.28 -5.30
N VAL A 19 11.63 30.48 -4.04
CA VAL A 19 12.72 29.71 -3.42
C VAL A 19 12.25 28.27 -3.13
N ASP A 20 13.00 27.28 -3.65
CA ASP A 20 12.73 25.84 -3.48
C ASP A 20 13.05 25.31 -2.05
N HIS A 21 13.50 26.17 -1.14
CA HIS A 21 13.88 25.81 0.23
C HIS A 21 12.96 26.46 1.26
N PHE A 22 11.92 25.73 1.63
CA PHE A 22 11.21 25.95 2.90
C PHE A 22 12.11 25.49 4.05
N ASN A 23 12.81 26.43 4.70
CA ASN A 23 13.40 26.20 6.03
C ASN A 23 12.30 26.18 7.10
N ALA A 24 11.31 25.29 6.94
CA ALA A 24 10.40 24.95 8.02
C ALA A 24 11.13 24.00 8.97
N SER A 25 11.01 24.22 10.28
CA SER A 25 11.46 23.24 11.25
C SER A 25 10.81 21.88 10.93
N PRO A 26 11.53 20.76 11.08
CA PRO A 26 10.93 19.45 11.01
C PRO A 26 9.79 19.40 12.03
N SER A 27 8.55 19.45 11.55
CA SER A 27 7.38 19.26 12.41
C SER A 27 7.43 17.82 12.90
N LEU A 28 7.31 17.63 14.23
CA LEU A 28 7.25 16.30 14.85
C LEU A 28 6.22 15.45 14.10
N LEU A 29 6.70 14.39 13.46
CA LEU A 29 5.88 13.55 12.60
C LEU A 29 5.00 12.65 13.46
N HIS A 30 3.75 13.04 13.69
CA HIS A 30 2.75 12.09 14.17
C HIS A 30 2.39 11.12 13.05
N ASN A 31 3.25 10.12 12.85
CA ASN A 31 3.03 9.09 11.87
C ASN A 31 1.85 8.21 12.26
N ILE A 32 1.00 7.92 11.27
CA ILE A 32 -0.09 6.97 11.43
C ILE A 32 0.53 5.57 11.39
N SER A 33 0.78 5.01 12.58
CA SER A 33 1.17 3.62 12.73
C SER A 33 -0.06 2.74 12.91
N ALA A 34 -0.19 1.74 12.05
CA ALA A 34 -1.19 0.69 12.20
C ALA A 34 -0.72 -0.26 13.32
N PRO A 35 -1.54 -0.51 14.35
CA PRO A 35 -1.09 -1.32 15.50
C PRO A 35 -0.98 -2.82 15.19
N TRP A 36 -1.73 -3.34 14.21
CA TRP A 36 -1.67 -4.74 13.76
C TRP A 36 -2.07 -4.86 12.28
N PRO A 37 -1.77 -5.99 11.61
CA PRO A 37 -2.17 -6.23 10.22
C PRO A 37 -3.64 -5.90 9.97
N PHE A 38 -3.91 -5.19 8.89
CA PHE A 38 -5.26 -4.87 8.41
C PHE A 38 -6.10 -3.94 9.31
N SER A 39 -5.53 -3.43 10.40
CA SER A 39 -6.20 -2.46 11.28
C SER A 39 -6.47 -1.13 10.59
N MET A 40 -5.55 -0.67 9.73
CA MET A 40 -5.65 0.60 9.03
C MET A 40 -5.34 0.43 7.55
N ARG A 41 -6.27 0.88 6.70
CA ARG A 41 -6.13 0.82 5.25
C ARG A 41 -6.19 2.21 4.63
N GLY A 42 -5.39 2.47 3.61
CA GLY A 42 -5.54 3.65 2.74
C GLY A 42 -6.10 3.24 1.41
N ILE A 43 -7.12 3.95 0.93
CA ILE A 43 -7.78 3.67 -0.35
C ILE A 43 -7.65 4.90 -1.25
N ASP A 44 -7.20 4.67 -2.48
CA ASP A 44 -7.05 5.70 -3.49
C ASP A 44 -7.37 5.16 -4.89
N VAL A 45 -7.54 6.09 -5.83
CA VAL A 45 -7.82 5.79 -7.24
C VAL A 45 -6.61 6.16 -8.07
N ILE A 46 -6.06 5.20 -8.81
CA ILE A 46 -5.22 5.52 -9.95
C ILE A 46 -6.14 5.99 -11.08
N GLY A 47 -5.98 7.27 -11.44
CA GLY A 47 -6.83 8.01 -12.39
C GLY A 47 -6.86 7.45 -13.81
N ALA A 48 -7.58 8.15 -14.69
CA ALA A 48 -7.90 7.66 -16.05
C ALA A 48 -6.64 7.32 -16.86
N ILE A 49 -6.44 6.02 -17.09
CA ILE A 49 -5.38 5.46 -17.92
C ILE A 49 -5.86 5.52 -19.37
N ASN A 50 -5.11 6.25 -20.19
CA ASN A 50 -5.37 6.39 -21.62
C ASN A 50 -4.19 5.82 -22.43
N PRO A 51 -4.46 5.00 -23.48
CA PRO A 51 -5.78 4.51 -23.89
C PRO A 51 -6.41 3.56 -22.85
N LYS A 52 -7.74 3.41 -22.90
CA LYS A 52 -8.44 2.40 -22.09
C LYS A 52 -7.87 1.02 -22.36
N ALA A 53 -7.91 0.15 -21.37
CA ALA A 53 -7.61 -1.26 -21.54
C ALA A 53 -8.53 -1.90 -22.60
N SER A 54 -8.13 -3.05 -23.13
CA SER A 54 -8.91 -3.82 -24.10
C SER A 54 -10.30 -4.22 -23.56
N ASN A 55 -10.45 -4.39 -22.24
CA ASN A 55 -11.73 -4.62 -21.58
C ASN A 55 -12.54 -3.33 -21.26
N GLY A 56 -12.10 -2.17 -21.74
CA GLY A 56 -12.74 -0.87 -21.51
C GLY A 56 -12.47 -0.25 -20.14
N HIS A 57 -11.66 -0.88 -19.27
CA HIS A 57 -11.28 -0.30 -17.99
C HIS A 57 -10.30 0.86 -18.16
N GLN A 58 -10.35 1.82 -17.24
CA GLN A 58 -9.47 3.00 -17.27
C GLN A 58 -9.08 3.50 -15.87
N PHE A 59 -9.61 2.91 -14.80
CA PHE A 59 -9.27 3.26 -13.42
C PHE A 59 -8.80 2.02 -12.66
N ILE A 60 -7.99 2.22 -11.62
CA ILE A 60 -7.63 1.17 -10.67
C ILE A 60 -7.94 1.68 -9.27
N LEU A 61 -8.82 0.99 -8.54
CA LEU A 61 -8.97 1.20 -7.10
C LEU A 61 -7.88 0.43 -6.39
N VAL A 62 -7.17 1.09 -5.48
CA VAL A 62 -6.06 0.53 -4.72
C VAL A 62 -6.36 0.69 -3.23
N ALA A 63 -6.15 -0.37 -2.46
CA ALA A 63 -6.16 -0.35 -1.01
C ALA A 63 -4.85 -0.91 -0.47
N ILE A 64 -4.15 -0.14 0.37
CA ILE A 64 -2.95 -0.59 1.06
C ILE A 64 -3.20 -0.77 2.55
N ASP A 65 -2.67 -1.85 3.11
CA ASP A 65 -2.50 -2.03 4.55
C ASP A 65 -1.30 -1.26 5.08
N TYR A 66 -1.50 -0.43 6.10
CA TYR A 66 -0.44 0.42 6.64
C TYR A 66 0.59 -0.37 7.43
N PHE A 67 0.21 -1.54 7.97
CA PHE A 67 1.11 -2.43 8.69
C PHE A 67 1.96 -3.25 7.72
N THR A 68 1.32 -4.19 7.02
CA THR A 68 1.99 -5.21 6.19
C THR A 68 2.45 -4.67 4.84
N LYS A 69 1.99 -3.48 4.47
CA LYS A 69 2.08 -2.94 3.10
C LYS A 69 1.39 -3.83 2.07
N TRP A 70 0.48 -4.71 2.50
CA TRP A 70 -0.31 -5.54 1.59
C TRP A 70 -1.23 -4.67 0.75
N VAL A 71 -1.21 -4.89 -0.56
CA VAL A 71 -2.00 -4.11 -1.53
C VAL A 71 -3.08 -4.99 -2.12
N GLU A 72 -4.32 -4.51 -2.12
CA GLU A 72 -5.39 -4.98 -3.00
C GLU A 72 -5.65 -3.95 -4.09
N ALA A 73 -5.84 -4.40 -5.33
CA ALA A 73 -6.23 -3.51 -6.41
C ALA A 73 -7.17 -4.17 -7.41
N THR A 74 -8.08 -3.40 -7.98
CA THR A 74 -9.01 -3.88 -9.01
C THR A 74 -9.27 -2.78 -10.03
N SER A 75 -9.29 -3.15 -11.31
CA SER A 75 -9.54 -2.21 -12.42
C SER A 75 -11.04 -2.03 -12.69
N TYR A 76 -11.42 -0.84 -13.15
CA TYR A 76 -12.81 -0.48 -13.46
C TYR A 76 -12.91 0.46 -14.67
N ALA A 77 -14.02 0.37 -15.41
CA ALA A 77 -14.39 1.34 -16.45
C ALA A 77 -14.78 2.72 -15.88
N SER A 78 -15.36 2.75 -14.69
CA SER A 78 -15.74 3.97 -13.96
C SER A 78 -15.71 3.74 -12.46
N VAL A 79 -15.27 4.74 -11.69
CA VAL A 79 -15.28 4.68 -10.21
C VAL A 79 -16.51 5.39 -9.67
N THR A 80 -17.59 4.63 -9.47
CA THR A 80 -18.81 5.13 -8.82
C THR A 80 -18.82 4.79 -7.33
N LYS A 81 -19.66 5.47 -6.56
CA LYS A 81 -19.87 5.20 -5.13
C LYS A 81 -20.21 3.72 -4.87
N LYS A 82 -21.10 3.12 -5.68
CA LYS A 82 -21.47 1.70 -5.60
C LYS A 82 -20.27 0.78 -5.83
N VAL A 83 -19.40 1.12 -6.79
CA VAL A 83 -18.17 0.36 -7.08
C VAL A 83 -17.24 0.37 -5.87
N VAL A 84 -17.03 1.53 -5.25
CA VAL A 84 -16.15 1.65 -4.07
C VAL A 84 -16.72 0.93 -2.85
N THR A 85 -18.02 1.07 -2.58
CA THR A 85 -18.69 0.32 -1.49
C THR A 85 -18.56 -1.19 -1.70
N ARG A 86 -18.77 -1.68 -2.93
CA ARG A 86 -18.62 -3.10 -3.26
C ARG A 86 -17.17 -3.57 -3.10
N PHE A 87 -16.21 -2.75 -3.53
CA PHE A 87 -14.78 -3.02 -3.35
C PHE A 87 -14.41 -3.15 -1.87
N ILE A 88 -14.85 -2.23 -1.01
CA ILE A 88 -14.59 -2.31 0.44
C ILE A 88 -15.23 -3.56 1.05
N LYS A 89 -16.49 -3.86 0.73
CA LYS A 89 -17.15 -5.07 1.25
C LYS A 89 -16.43 -6.33 0.81
N LYS A 90 -16.21 -6.48 -0.50
CA LYS A 90 -15.70 -7.73 -1.10
C LYS A 90 -14.20 -7.92 -0.89
N GLU A 91 -13.41 -6.91 -1.25
CA GLU A 91 -11.95 -7.04 -1.34
C GLU A 91 -11.25 -6.71 -0.01
N ILE A 92 -11.93 -6.00 0.92
CA ILE A 92 -11.37 -5.65 2.22
C ILE A 92 -12.03 -6.46 3.33
N ILE A 93 -13.33 -6.25 3.58
CA ILE A 93 -14.02 -6.82 4.75
C ILE A 93 -14.15 -8.35 4.63
N CYS A 94 -14.68 -8.86 3.51
CA CYS A 94 -14.87 -10.30 3.35
C CYS A 94 -13.56 -11.09 3.24
N ARG A 95 -12.47 -10.47 2.81
CA ARG A 95 -11.15 -11.14 2.67
C ARG A 95 -10.32 -11.10 3.95
N TYR A 96 -10.30 -9.96 4.65
CA TYR A 96 -9.34 -9.70 5.72
C TYR A 96 -9.99 -9.39 7.06
N GLY A 97 -11.32 -9.34 7.11
CA GLY A 97 -12.06 -8.87 8.28
C GLY A 97 -12.19 -7.35 8.32
N GLN A 98 -12.82 -6.88 9.39
CA GLN A 98 -13.20 -5.48 9.55
C GLN A 98 -11.99 -4.62 9.96
N PRO A 99 -11.60 -3.61 9.15
CA PRO A 99 -10.55 -2.68 9.56
C PRO A 99 -11.06 -1.74 10.67
N LYS A 100 -10.13 -1.27 11.52
CA LYS A 100 -10.42 -0.25 12.53
C LYS A 100 -10.61 1.12 11.89
N ALA A 101 -9.80 1.43 10.89
CA ALA A 101 -9.88 2.71 10.17
C ALA A 101 -9.59 2.57 8.68
N ILE A 102 -10.24 3.41 7.89
CA ILE A 102 -9.98 3.59 6.46
C ILE A 102 -9.64 5.06 6.21
N ILE A 103 -8.53 5.30 5.52
CA ILE A 103 -8.09 6.60 5.05
C ILE A 103 -8.46 6.73 3.58
N MET A 104 -9.17 7.79 3.22
CA MET A 104 -9.54 8.09 1.82
C MET A 104 -9.30 9.55 1.52
N ASN A 105 -8.87 9.83 0.28
CA ASN A 105 -8.72 11.21 -0.18
C ASN A 105 -10.07 11.87 -0.46
N ASN A 106 -10.18 13.13 -0.08
CA ASN A 106 -11.36 13.98 -0.19
C ASN A 106 -11.62 14.50 -1.62
N ALA A 107 -11.05 13.87 -2.65
CA ALA A 107 -11.34 14.20 -4.04
C ALA A 107 -12.80 13.83 -4.37
N SER A 108 -13.71 14.72 -3.96
CA SER A 108 -15.14 15.00 -4.25
C SER A 108 -16.13 13.90 -4.66
N ASN A 109 -15.71 12.68 -5.02
CA ASN A 109 -16.56 11.63 -5.59
C ASN A 109 -16.78 10.44 -4.66
N LEU A 110 -16.12 10.40 -3.49
CA LEU A 110 -16.14 9.24 -2.58
C LEU A 110 -16.74 9.51 -1.19
N ASN A 111 -16.92 10.77 -0.79
CA ASN A 111 -17.57 11.10 0.48
C ASN A 111 -19.06 11.31 0.26
N ASN A 112 -19.89 10.34 0.71
CA ASN A 112 -21.34 10.35 0.50
C ASN A 112 -22.05 9.49 1.54
N ASP A 113 -23.37 9.68 1.69
CA ASP A 113 -24.23 8.97 2.64
C ASP A 113 -24.08 7.44 2.60
N MET A 114 -23.88 6.84 1.41
CA MET A 114 -23.65 5.40 1.28
C MET A 114 -22.37 4.93 1.98
N MET A 115 -21.30 5.70 1.89
CA MET A 115 -20.01 5.38 2.53
C MET A 115 -20.07 5.67 4.03
N ILE A 116 -20.75 6.74 4.43
CA ILE A 116 -21.01 7.06 5.84
C ILE A 116 -21.85 5.93 6.48
N ALA A 117 -22.92 5.49 5.81
CA ALA A 117 -23.75 4.38 6.27
C ALA A 117 -22.95 3.07 6.36
N LEU A 118 -22.10 2.78 5.37
CA LEU A 118 -21.21 1.62 5.40
C LEU A 118 -20.27 1.68 6.62
N PHE A 119 -19.58 2.79 6.81
CA PHE A 119 -18.63 2.94 7.91
C PHE A 119 -19.32 2.92 9.27
N LYS A 120 -20.54 3.46 9.38
CA LYS A 120 -21.36 3.35 10.58
C LYS A 120 -21.79 1.89 10.84
N GLN A 121 -22.28 1.20 9.82
CA GLN A 121 -22.72 -0.20 9.91
C GLN A 121 -21.59 -1.12 10.40
N PHE A 122 -20.41 -0.97 9.82
CA PHE A 122 -19.23 -1.76 10.16
C PHE A 122 -18.36 -1.11 11.24
N LYS A 123 -18.82 -0.06 11.94
CA LYS A 123 -18.06 0.65 12.99
C LYS A 123 -16.61 1.00 12.57
N ILE A 124 -16.40 1.34 11.31
CA ILE A 124 -15.09 1.71 10.74
C ILE A 124 -14.88 3.21 10.95
N LYS A 125 -13.72 3.60 11.50
CA LYS A 125 -13.37 5.02 11.59
C LYS A 125 -12.93 5.55 10.22
N HIS A 126 -13.68 6.48 9.67
CA HIS A 126 -13.29 7.18 8.45
C HIS A 126 -12.30 8.30 8.77
N LEU A 127 -11.14 8.31 8.10
CA LEU A 127 -10.13 9.34 8.19
C LEU A 127 -9.98 10.03 6.83
N ASN A 128 -10.32 11.31 6.74
CA ASN A 128 -10.16 12.08 5.51
C ASN A 128 -8.75 12.64 5.42
N SER A 129 -7.99 12.36 4.36
CA SER A 129 -6.81 13.15 4.05
C SER A 129 -7.25 14.51 3.50
N SER A 130 -6.98 15.60 4.23
CA SER A 130 -7.19 16.94 3.68
C SER A 130 -6.08 17.26 2.66
N PRO A 131 -6.32 18.15 1.68
CA PRO A 131 -5.28 18.61 0.76
C PRO A 131 -4.03 19.17 1.47
N TYR A 132 -4.23 19.72 2.67
CA TYR A 132 -3.19 20.26 3.54
C TYR A 132 -2.54 19.22 4.48
N ARG A 133 -2.98 17.95 4.46
CA ARG A 133 -2.37 16.83 5.19
C ARG A 133 -2.07 15.64 4.26
N PRO A 134 -1.24 15.83 3.20
CA PRO A 134 -0.83 14.74 2.30
C PRO A 134 -0.15 13.58 3.06
N LYS A 135 0.41 13.84 4.25
CA LYS A 135 1.06 12.85 5.12
C LYS A 135 0.17 11.63 5.44
N MET A 136 -1.15 11.79 5.57
CA MET A 136 -2.03 10.64 5.87
C MET A 136 -2.21 9.71 4.67
N ASN A 137 -2.06 10.22 3.44
CA ASN A 137 -2.27 9.48 2.19
C ASN A 137 -0.95 9.05 1.52
N GLY A 138 0.21 9.45 2.05
CA GLY A 138 1.51 9.20 1.44
C GLY A 138 1.83 7.71 1.20
N ALA A 139 1.35 6.80 2.06
CA ALA A 139 1.57 5.38 1.90
C ALA A 139 0.86 4.80 0.66
N VAL A 140 -0.39 5.22 0.40
CA VAL A 140 -1.13 4.78 -0.79
C VAL A 140 -0.63 5.49 -2.05
N GLU A 141 -0.19 6.75 -1.96
CA GLU A 141 0.43 7.47 -3.08
C GLU A 141 1.76 6.85 -3.53
N ALA A 142 2.65 6.54 -2.58
CA ALA A 142 3.89 5.84 -2.86
C ALA A 142 3.63 4.46 -3.47
N THR A 143 2.58 3.80 -3.02
CA THR A 143 2.15 2.50 -3.55
C THR A 143 1.61 2.62 -4.96
N ASN A 144 0.78 3.62 -5.25
CA ASN A 144 0.29 3.91 -6.59
C ASN A 144 1.44 4.17 -7.55
N LYS A 145 2.47 4.91 -7.12
CA LYS A 145 3.70 5.14 -7.90
C LYS A 145 4.44 3.83 -8.19
N ASN A 146 4.53 2.92 -7.21
CA ASN A 146 5.17 1.61 -7.40
C ASN A 146 4.37 0.71 -8.35
N ILE A 147 3.05 0.61 -8.18
CA ILE A 147 2.17 -0.19 -9.06
C ILE A 147 2.28 0.31 -10.50
N LYS A 148 2.23 1.64 -10.72
CA LYS A 148 2.41 2.23 -12.04
C LYS A 148 3.75 1.85 -12.67
N LYS A 149 4.84 1.89 -11.91
CA LYS A 149 6.19 1.50 -12.39
C LYS A 149 6.27 0.01 -12.74
N ILE A 150 5.65 -0.87 -11.96
CA ILE A 150 5.66 -2.31 -12.24
C ILE A 150 4.83 -2.61 -13.49
N LEU A 151 3.61 -2.05 -13.56
CA LEU A 151 2.74 -2.19 -14.73
C LEU A 151 3.44 -1.69 -16.00
N ALA A 152 4.06 -0.51 -15.97
CA ALA A 152 4.78 0.04 -17.12
C ALA A 152 5.91 -0.86 -17.65
N LYS A 153 6.44 -1.78 -16.83
CA LYS A 153 7.46 -2.76 -17.24
C LYS A 153 6.87 -4.08 -17.76
N MET A 154 5.63 -4.41 -17.40
CA MET A 154 4.98 -5.68 -17.76
C MET A 154 4.08 -5.56 -18.99
N VAL A 155 3.52 -4.37 -19.20
CA VAL A 155 2.65 -4.05 -20.32
C VAL A 155 3.41 -4.21 -21.64
N VAL A 156 2.90 -5.07 -22.52
CA VAL A 156 3.48 -5.29 -23.87
C VAL A 156 2.79 -4.36 -24.86
N THR A 157 1.47 -4.22 -24.72
CA THR A 157 0.62 -3.30 -25.49
C THR A 157 -0.04 -2.30 -24.55
N TYR A 158 -0.20 -1.04 -24.95
CA TYR A 158 -0.84 -0.03 -24.07
C TYR A 158 -2.28 -0.36 -23.60
N LYS A 159 -2.90 -1.45 -24.09
CA LYS A 159 -4.25 -1.89 -23.75
C LYS A 159 -4.32 -3.15 -22.86
N ASP A 160 -3.22 -3.88 -22.65
CA ASP A 160 -3.20 -5.14 -21.89
C ASP A 160 -2.95 -4.96 -20.37
N TRP A 161 -2.76 -3.72 -19.90
CA TRP A 161 -2.39 -3.44 -18.51
C TRP A 161 -3.32 -4.05 -17.47
N HIS A 162 -4.59 -4.27 -17.81
CA HIS A 162 -5.57 -4.88 -16.92
C HIS A 162 -5.29 -6.39 -16.66
N GLU A 163 -4.74 -7.10 -17.65
CA GLU A 163 -4.29 -8.50 -17.53
C GLU A 163 -2.98 -8.60 -16.76
N MET A 164 -2.15 -7.56 -16.85
CA MET A 164 -0.87 -7.48 -16.14
C MET A 164 -1.02 -7.10 -14.65
N LEU A 165 -2.18 -6.55 -14.25
CA LEU A 165 -2.41 -6.09 -12.88
C LEU A 165 -2.23 -7.18 -11.81
N PRO A 166 -2.76 -8.41 -11.94
CA PRO A 166 -2.51 -9.47 -10.97
C PRO A 166 -1.02 -9.82 -10.82
N TYR A 167 -0.26 -9.84 -11.92
CA TYR A 167 1.18 -10.10 -11.90
C TYR A 167 1.96 -8.96 -11.25
N ALA A 168 1.57 -7.72 -11.53
CA ALA A 168 2.16 -6.55 -10.90
C ALA A 168 1.93 -6.54 -9.39
N LEU A 169 0.72 -6.91 -8.94
CA LEU A 169 0.41 -7.06 -7.53
C LEU A 169 1.20 -8.20 -6.89
N HIS A 170 1.34 -9.34 -7.57
CA HIS A 170 2.16 -10.45 -7.08
C HIS A 170 3.62 -10.01 -6.88
N ALA A 171 4.23 -9.40 -7.89
CA ALA A 171 5.59 -8.88 -7.82
C ALA A 171 5.77 -7.85 -6.70
N TYR A 172 4.78 -6.98 -6.47
CA TYR A 172 4.78 -6.06 -5.34
C TYR A 172 4.77 -6.81 -4.00
N ARG A 173 3.84 -7.77 -3.84
CA ARG A 173 3.61 -8.51 -2.59
C ARG A 173 4.77 -9.42 -2.20
N THR A 174 5.57 -9.89 -3.15
CA THR A 174 6.71 -10.80 -2.90
C THR A 174 8.06 -10.09 -2.86
N SER A 175 8.09 -8.78 -3.03
CA SER A 175 9.31 -7.98 -3.01
C SER A 175 9.43 -7.21 -1.69
N ILE A 176 10.62 -7.20 -1.11
CA ILE A 176 10.92 -6.56 0.18
C ILE A 176 10.57 -5.08 0.11
N ARG A 177 9.84 -4.58 1.12
CA ARG A 177 9.57 -3.14 1.26
C ARG A 177 10.64 -2.53 2.15
N THR A 178 11.26 -1.45 1.66
CA THR A 178 12.22 -0.68 2.45
C THR A 178 11.63 -0.20 3.78
N SER A 179 10.34 0.11 3.84
CA SER A 179 9.70 0.53 5.08
C SER A 179 9.64 -0.57 6.14
N THR A 180 9.52 -1.85 5.77
CA THR A 180 9.30 -2.95 6.74
C THR A 180 10.46 -3.92 6.83
N GLY A 181 11.42 -3.87 5.89
CA GLY A 181 12.50 -4.87 5.78
C GLY A 181 12.01 -6.27 5.39
N ALA A 182 10.71 -6.46 5.14
CA ALA A 182 10.08 -7.74 4.85
C ALA A 182 9.19 -7.67 3.61
N THR A 183 8.82 -8.84 3.06
CA THR A 183 7.83 -8.89 1.98
C THR A 183 6.41 -8.74 2.56
N PRO A 184 5.50 -8.02 1.88
CA PRO A 184 4.11 -7.95 2.31
C PRO A 184 3.47 -9.34 2.47
N TYR A 185 3.84 -10.27 1.60
CA TYR A 185 3.36 -11.65 1.64
C TYR A 185 3.76 -12.37 2.93
N SER A 186 5.02 -12.28 3.37
CA SER A 186 5.42 -12.95 4.61
C SER A 186 4.83 -12.31 5.87
N LEU A 187 4.56 -11.00 5.87
CA LEU A 187 3.87 -10.35 6.99
C LEU A 187 2.39 -10.74 7.12
N VAL A 188 1.75 -11.06 5.99
CA VAL A 188 0.35 -11.54 5.96
C VAL A 188 0.26 -13.03 6.30
N TYR A 189 1.04 -13.87 5.63
CA TYR A 189 0.89 -15.33 5.68
C TYR A 189 1.93 -16.05 6.55
N GLY A 190 2.91 -15.33 7.11
CA GLY A 190 3.99 -15.90 7.93
C GLY A 190 5.16 -16.51 7.17
N MET A 191 4.99 -16.78 5.87
CA MET A 191 6.01 -17.37 5.00
C MET A 191 6.18 -16.55 3.74
N GLU A 192 7.39 -16.57 3.20
CA GLU A 192 7.64 -16.13 1.84
C GLU A 192 6.86 -16.97 0.83
N ALA A 193 6.37 -16.32 -0.22
CA ALA A 193 5.78 -16.98 -1.37
C ALA A 193 6.80 -17.93 -2.03
N VAL A 194 6.30 -19.03 -2.58
CA VAL A 194 7.06 -19.90 -3.48
C VAL A 194 7.06 -19.23 -4.85
N LEU A 195 8.25 -18.84 -5.32
CA LEU A 195 8.44 -18.22 -6.63
C LEU A 195 8.84 -19.30 -7.65
N PRO A 196 8.53 -19.15 -8.95
CA PRO A 196 8.91 -20.11 -9.98
C PRO A 196 10.41 -20.50 -9.96
N ILE A 197 11.31 -19.53 -9.76
CA ILE A 197 12.75 -19.79 -9.65
C ILE A 197 13.13 -20.73 -8.48
N LYS A 198 12.33 -20.75 -7.41
CA LYS A 198 12.52 -21.69 -6.28
C LYS A 198 12.01 -23.10 -6.59
N LEU A 199 11.22 -23.28 -7.65
CA LEU A 199 10.82 -24.59 -8.16
C LEU A 199 11.90 -25.15 -9.09
N GLU A 200 12.52 -24.31 -9.91
CA GLU A 200 13.63 -24.69 -10.80
C GLU A 200 14.92 -24.99 -10.03
N ILE A 201 15.20 -24.23 -8.96
CA ILE A 201 16.28 -24.51 -8.00
C ILE A 201 15.61 -25.04 -6.73
N PRO A 202 15.61 -26.35 -6.45
CA PRO A 202 14.91 -26.93 -5.31
C PRO A 202 15.36 -26.24 -4.01
N SER A 203 14.55 -25.29 -3.53
CA SER A 203 14.85 -24.67 -2.24
C SER A 203 14.73 -25.72 -1.14
N MET A 204 15.53 -25.61 -0.07
CA MET A 204 15.47 -26.52 1.09
C MET A 204 14.04 -26.76 1.61
N ARG A 205 13.12 -25.80 1.43
CA ARG A 205 11.69 -25.94 1.79
C ARG A 205 10.93 -26.96 0.93
N ILE A 206 11.25 -27.07 -0.35
CA ILE A 206 10.64 -28.03 -1.27
C ILE A 206 11.21 -29.42 -1.01
N LEU A 207 12.53 -29.50 -0.77
CA LEU A 207 13.20 -30.75 -0.37
C LEU A 207 12.68 -31.26 1.00
N PHE A 208 12.51 -30.37 2.00
CA PHE A 208 11.83 -30.70 3.27
C PHE A 208 10.40 -31.21 3.04
N LYS A 209 9.62 -30.60 2.14
CA LYS A 209 8.23 -31.03 1.88
C LYS A 209 8.12 -32.37 1.14
N LEU A 210 9.17 -32.80 0.46
CA LEU A 210 9.18 -34.02 -0.37
C LEU A 210 9.62 -35.28 0.41
N GLY A 211 9.94 -35.19 1.70
CA GLY A 211 10.26 -36.37 2.50
C GLY A 211 10.38 -36.08 4.00
N ILE A 212 9.26 -35.80 4.68
CA ILE A 212 9.27 -35.55 6.14
C ILE A 212 8.19 -36.28 6.93
N ASP A 213 8.71 -36.81 8.03
CA ASP A 213 8.13 -37.31 9.27
C ASP A 213 7.20 -36.28 9.97
N VAL A 214 6.05 -36.76 10.43
CA VAL A 214 4.88 -35.95 10.82
C VAL A 214 5.14 -35.14 12.09
N GLU A 215 6.00 -35.60 13.00
CA GLU A 215 6.25 -34.95 14.30
C GLU A 215 6.98 -33.61 14.20
N ASP A 216 8.01 -33.52 13.36
CA ASP A 216 8.77 -32.29 13.12
C ASP A 216 7.92 -31.19 12.45
N LEU A 217 6.92 -31.63 11.66
CA LEU A 217 5.94 -30.77 11.00
C LEU A 217 4.96 -30.17 12.01
N ILE A 218 4.55 -30.94 13.03
CA ILE A 218 3.67 -30.48 14.11
C ILE A 218 4.41 -29.46 14.98
N LYS A 219 5.66 -29.74 15.36
CA LYS A 219 6.49 -28.84 16.18
C LYS A 219 6.70 -27.48 15.51
N LYS A 220 7.13 -27.48 14.24
CA LYS A 220 7.29 -26.25 13.45
C LYS A 220 5.97 -25.50 13.22
N ARG A 221 4.83 -26.19 13.18
CA ARG A 221 3.51 -25.57 13.05
C ARG A 221 3.06 -24.88 14.34
N ILE A 222 3.44 -25.41 15.50
CA ILE A 222 3.16 -24.82 16.81
C ILE A 222 4.03 -23.58 17.04
N ASP A 223 5.29 -23.60 16.63
CA ASP A 223 6.21 -22.45 16.77
C ASP A 223 5.97 -21.35 15.73
N TYR A 224 5.21 -21.65 14.68
CA TYR A 224 4.99 -20.77 13.53
C TYR A 224 4.33 -19.42 13.87
N PRO A 225 3.29 -19.35 14.72
CA PRO A 225 2.67 -18.10 15.11
C PRO A 225 3.65 -17.19 15.87
N ASN A 226 4.47 -17.76 16.76
CA ASN A 226 5.49 -17.01 17.51
C ASN A 226 6.50 -16.36 16.57
N LEU A 227 7.01 -17.12 15.58
CA LEU A 227 7.94 -16.60 14.58
C LEU A 227 7.30 -15.50 13.70
N LEU A 228 6.02 -15.62 13.39
CA LEU A 228 5.29 -14.62 12.63
C LEU A 228 5.11 -13.32 13.43
N ASP A 229 4.79 -13.45 14.72
CA ASP A 229 4.63 -12.29 15.61
C ASP A 229 5.97 -11.59 15.89
N GLU A 230 7.06 -12.34 16.04
CA GLU A 230 8.42 -11.77 16.08
C GLU A 230 8.75 -10.99 14.80
N LYS A 231 8.48 -11.56 13.62
CA LYS A 231 8.71 -10.85 12.34
C LYS A 231 7.87 -9.59 12.23
N ARG A 232 6.63 -9.63 12.70
CA ARG A 232 5.73 -8.47 12.73
C ARG A 232 6.25 -7.39 13.68
N LEU A 233 6.80 -7.78 14.82
CA LEU A 233 7.43 -6.86 15.77
C LEU A 233 8.68 -6.20 15.16
N VAL A 234 9.55 -6.98 14.51
CA VAL A 234 10.72 -6.44 13.81
C VAL A 234 10.31 -5.48 12.70
N ALA A 235 9.28 -5.81 11.92
CA ALA A 235 8.77 -4.95 10.86
C ALA A 235 8.16 -3.65 11.40
N LEU A 236 7.50 -3.69 12.57
CA LEU A 236 7.02 -2.50 13.27
C LEU A 236 8.18 -1.59 13.68
N CYS A 237 9.21 -2.15 14.35
CA CYS A 237 10.39 -1.40 14.77
C CYS A 237 11.12 -0.78 13.58
N HIS A 238 11.33 -1.57 12.52
CA HIS A 238 11.95 -1.09 11.29
C HIS A 238 11.13 0.02 10.63
N GLY A 239 9.79 -0.12 10.61
CA GLY A 239 8.86 0.87 10.12
C GLY A 239 8.92 2.21 10.84
N GLN A 240 9.29 2.22 12.13
CA GLN A 240 9.50 3.44 12.90
C GLN A 240 10.81 4.15 12.54
N CYS A 241 11.81 3.45 12.00
CA CYS A 241 13.10 4.03 11.60
C CYS A 241 13.08 4.75 10.23
N TYR A 242 12.14 4.38 9.35
CA TYR A 242 11.96 4.99 8.01
C TYR A 242 10.83 6.04 7.98
N GLN A 243 10.37 6.43 9.17
CA GLN A 243 9.22 7.28 9.45
C GLN A 243 9.66 8.63 9.99
#